data_AF-A0A815UIF0-F1
#
_entry.id   AF-A0A815UIF0-F1
#
_cell.length_a   1.000
_cell.length_b   1.000
_cell.length_c   1.000
_cell.angle_alpha   90.00
_cell.angle_beta   90.00
_cell.angle_gamma   90.00
#
_symmetry.space_group_name_H-M   'P 1'
#
loop_
_entity.id
_entity.type
_entity.pdbx_description
1 polymer ?
#
loop_
_entity_poly.entity_id
_entity_poly.type
_entity_poly.pdbx_seq_one_letter_code
_entity_poly.pdbx_strand_id
1 'polypeptide(L)'
;NQGFYWYQGFAGNNSQSDFQASGAYIFRPVASIPQPVSQTRSLTCITAESVQTAVIVFNDWTSQEISLYDEGEFVEVEWTVGPIPIDDNMGKEIIIRYDTDINS
;
A
#
# COMPACT_ATOMS: atom_id res chain seq x y z
N ASN A 1 13.26 -4.59 2.74
CA ASN A 1 12.37 -3.59 3.38
C ASN A 1 10.99 -3.68 2.75
N GLN A 2 9.92 -3.47 3.49
CA GLN A 2 8.55 -3.47 2.98
C GLN A 2 7.83 -2.20 3.47
N GLY A 3 6.98 -1.63 2.61
CA GLY A 3 6.15 -0.47 2.98
C GLY A 3 4.96 -0.23 2.05
N PHE A 4 4.00 0.55 2.54
CA PHE A 4 2.87 1.06 1.78
C PHE A 4 3.16 2.45 1.22
N TYR A 5 2.89 2.61 -0.06
CA TYR A 5 3.08 3.86 -0.78
C TYR A 5 1.87 4.15 -1.66
N TRP A 6 1.79 5.35 -2.21
CA TRP A 6 0.74 5.72 -3.15
C TRP A 6 1.27 6.65 -4.24
N TYR A 7 0.68 6.53 -5.43
CA TYR A 7 0.82 7.52 -6.48
C TYR A 7 -0.40 8.43 -6.50
N GLN A 8 -0.15 9.71 -6.76
CA GLN A 8 -1.21 10.64 -7.09
C GLN A 8 -1.66 10.41 -8.53
N GLY A 9 -2.93 10.07 -8.73
CA GLY A 9 -3.52 9.92 -10.05
C GLY A 9 -3.62 11.27 -10.76
N PHE A 10 -3.28 11.31 -12.05
CA PHE A 10 -3.34 12.53 -12.86
C PHE A 10 -4.80 12.95 -13.09
N ALA A 11 -5.16 14.15 -12.63
CA ALA A 11 -6.50 14.72 -12.73
C ALA A 11 -6.77 15.36 -14.10
N GLY A 12 -6.76 14.54 -15.15
CA GLY A 12 -7.10 14.95 -16.51
C GLY A 12 -8.62 15.08 -16.74
N ASN A 13 -9.01 15.69 -17.86
CA ASN A 13 -10.42 15.78 -18.28
C ASN A 13 -10.77 14.91 -19.49
N ASN A 14 -9.81 14.12 -20.00
CA ASN A 14 -9.96 13.22 -21.15
C ASN A 14 -10.40 13.90 -22.46
N SER A 15 -10.28 15.22 -22.59
CA SER A 15 -10.69 15.92 -23.82
C SER A 15 -9.74 15.70 -25.00
N GLN A 16 -8.48 15.34 -24.73
CA GLN A 16 -7.47 14.92 -25.69
C GLN A 16 -6.39 14.08 -24.97
N SER A 17 -5.50 13.45 -25.75
CA SER A 17 -4.45 12.56 -25.25
C SER A 17 -3.62 13.19 -24.11
N ASP A 18 -3.20 14.45 -24.25
CA ASP A 18 -2.38 15.13 -23.24
C ASP A 18 -3.12 15.35 -21.91
N PHE A 19 -4.46 15.39 -21.94
CA PHE A 19 -5.33 15.52 -20.76
C PHE A 19 -5.94 14.18 -20.33
N GLN A 20 -5.37 13.04 -20.74
CA GLN A 20 -5.79 11.72 -20.28
C GLN A 20 -5.72 11.64 -18.74
N ALA A 21 -6.84 11.37 -18.08
CA ALA A 21 -6.88 11.17 -16.64
C ALA A 21 -6.41 9.76 -16.26
N SER A 22 -5.95 9.60 -15.02
CA SER A 22 -5.97 8.27 -14.40
C SER A 22 -7.41 7.82 -14.14
N GLY A 23 -7.66 6.51 -14.12
CA GLY A 23 -9.01 5.98 -13.89
C GLY A 23 -9.05 4.46 -13.94
N ALA A 24 -10.25 3.90 -14.19
CA ALA A 24 -10.48 2.45 -14.14
C ALA A 24 -9.59 1.62 -15.07
N TYR A 25 -9.08 2.22 -16.15
CA TYR A 25 -8.28 1.52 -17.18
C TYR A 25 -6.86 2.06 -17.32
N ILE A 26 -6.69 3.38 -17.17
CA ILE A 26 -5.40 4.04 -17.36
C ILE A 26 -4.83 4.36 -15.98
N PHE A 27 -3.64 3.82 -15.71
CA PHE A 27 -2.79 4.25 -14.60
C PHE A 27 -1.85 5.35 -15.10
N ARG A 28 -2.13 6.60 -14.73
CA ARG A 28 -1.30 7.77 -15.08
C ARG A 28 -0.94 8.51 -13.80
N PRO A 29 0.17 8.17 -13.14
CA PRO A 29 0.60 8.89 -11.95
C PRO A 29 1.14 10.29 -12.34
N VAL A 30 0.95 11.28 -11.47
CA VAL A 30 1.51 12.65 -11.65
C VAL A 30 3.04 12.63 -11.63
N ALA A 31 3.62 11.78 -10.79
CA ALA A 31 5.06 11.62 -10.64
C ALA A 31 5.43 10.13 -10.65
N SER A 32 6.65 9.81 -11.10
CA SER A 32 7.15 8.43 -11.14
C SER A 32 7.60 7.90 -9.78
N ILE A 33 7.67 8.74 -8.75
CA ILE A 33 8.09 8.37 -7.39
C ILE A 33 6.86 8.38 -6.48
N PRO A 34 6.49 7.24 -5.88
CA PRO A 34 5.34 7.17 -4.99
C PRO A 34 5.66 7.77 -3.63
N GLN A 35 4.64 8.29 -2.96
CA GLN A 35 4.74 8.87 -1.62
C GLN A 35 4.44 7.81 -0.56
N PRO A 36 5.09 7.84 0.62
CA PRO A 36 4.74 6.93 1.70
C PRO A 36 3.30 7.18 2.17
N VAL A 37 2.55 6.12 2.46
CA VAL A 37 1.18 6.23 3.03
C VAL A 37 1.22 6.76 4.46
N SER A 38 2.30 6.47 5.19
CA SER A 38 2.57 7.04 6.50
C SER A 38 4.08 7.13 6.73
N GLN A 39 4.50 8.12 7.52
CA GLN A 39 5.89 8.25 7.98
C GLN A 39 6.15 7.41 9.24
N THR A 40 5.09 7.00 9.93
CA THR A 40 5.16 6.23 11.18
C THR A 40 4.26 5.00 11.09
N ARG A 41 4.48 4.05 12.00
CA ARG A 41 3.63 2.88 12.17
C ARG A 41 3.74 2.39 13.60
N SER A 42 2.69 1.76 14.11
CA SER A 42 2.74 0.98 15.33
C SER A 42 2.82 -0.51 14.99
N LEU A 43 3.37 -1.30 15.91
CA LEU A 43 3.54 -2.74 15.77
C LEU A 43 3.09 -3.41 17.08
N THR A 44 2.22 -4.41 16.94
CA THR A 44 1.80 -5.29 18.03
C THR A 44 2.04 -6.73 17.60
N CYS A 45 2.76 -7.51 18.42
CA CYS A 45 2.95 -8.93 18.17
C CYS A 45 2.02 -9.75 19.06
N ILE A 46 1.37 -10.74 18.47
CA ILE A 46 0.42 -11.65 19.12
C ILE A 46 0.95 -13.06 18.89
N THR A 47 1.03 -13.84 19.96
CA THR A 47 1.37 -15.26 19.89
C THR A 47 0.15 -16.07 20.31
N ALA A 48 -0.27 -16.97 19.43
CA ALA A 48 -1.25 -18.01 19.71
C ALA A 48 -0.58 -19.38 19.63
N GLU A 49 -1.34 -20.46 19.80
CA GLU A 49 -0.79 -21.81 19.93
C GLU A 49 0.07 -22.25 18.73
N SER A 50 -0.41 -22.04 17.51
CA SER A 50 0.27 -22.47 16.28
C SER A 50 0.58 -21.35 15.29
N VAL A 51 0.46 -20.09 15.73
CA VAL A 51 0.68 -18.91 14.87
C VAL A 51 1.22 -17.73 15.67
N GLN A 52 2.14 -17.00 15.04
CA GLN A 52 2.62 -15.70 15.50
C GLN A 52 2.22 -14.63 14.48
N THR A 53 1.55 -13.58 14.95
CA THR A 53 1.04 -12.51 14.09
C THR A 53 1.61 -11.16 14.51
N ALA A 54 2.14 -10.41 13.55
CA ALA A 54 2.51 -9.02 13.71
C ALA A 54 1.42 -8.13 13.07
N VAL A 55 0.70 -7.40 13.90
CA VAL A 55 -0.28 -6.38 13.46
C VAL A 55 0.44 -5.04 13.36
N ILE A 56 0.45 -4.46 12.17
CA ILE A 56 1.10 -3.20 11.84
C ILE A 56 0.02 -2.20 11.40
N VAL A 57 -0.08 -1.08 12.12
CA VAL A 57 -1.00 0.00 11.76
C VAL A 57 -0.19 1.19 11.28
N PHE A 58 -0.40 1.59 10.02
CA PHE A 58 0.31 2.71 9.40
C PHE A 58 -0.41 4.03 9.65
N ASN A 59 -1.73 4.03 9.55
CA ASN A 59 -2.63 5.14 9.84
C ASN A 59 -4.09 4.61 9.96
N ASP A 60 -5.05 5.51 10.14
CA ASP A 60 -6.46 5.17 10.39
C ASP A 60 -7.17 4.40 9.27
N TRP A 61 -6.57 4.30 8.07
CA TRP A 61 -7.17 3.64 6.89
C TRP A 61 -6.24 2.60 6.26
N THR A 62 -5.08 2.30 6.86
CA THR A 62 -4.11 1.34 6.34
C THR A 62 -3.48 0.52 7.46
N SER A 63 -3.70 -0.79 7.42
CA SER A 63 -3.08 -1.77 8.32
C SER A 63 -2.63 -3.01 7.56
N GLN A 64 -1.76 -3.78 8.19
CA GLN A 64 -1.23 -5.03 7.69
C GLN A 64 -1.09 -6.04 8.83
N GLU A 65 -1.37 -7.30 8.55
CA GLU A 65 -1.10 -8.41 9.44
C GLU A 65 -0.12 -9.36 8.75
N ILE A 66 0.93 -9.74 9.48
CA ILE A 66 1.93 -10.69 9.00
C ILE A 66 1.90 -11.90 9.92
N SER A 67 1.49 -13.04 9.39
CA SER A 67 1.31 -14.28 10.15
C SER A 67 2.34 -15.33 9.76
N LEU A 68 2.93 -15.96 10.79
CA LEU A 68 3.86 -17.07 10.70
C LEU A 68 3.21 -18.27 11.40
N TYR A 69 2.84 -19.27 10.63
CA TYR A 69 2.30 -20.53 11.14
C TYR A 69 3.43 -21.51 11.44
N ASP A 70 3.22 -22.36 12.45
CA ASP A 70 4.12 -23.46 12.74
C ASP A 70 4.24 -24.38 11.51
N GLU A 71 5.47 -24.80 11.20
CA GLU A 71 5.79 -25.63 10.03
C GLU A 71 5.42 -25.01 8.67
N GLY A 72 5.09 -23.71 8.61
CA GLY A 72 4.78 -22.99 7.38
C GLY A 72 6.04 -22.71 6.54
N GLU A 73 5.98 -22.99 5.24
CA GLU A 73 7.05 -22.67 4.28
C GLU A 73 7.02 -21.21 3.79
N PHE A 74 5.95 -20.48 4.10
CA PHE A 74 5.73 -19.11 3.66
C PHE A 74 5.22 -18.21 4.79
N VAL A 75 5.33 -16.91 4.56
CA VAL A 75 4.77 -15.88 5.42
C VAL A 75 3.45 -15.43 4.82
N GLU A 76 2.38 -15.42 5.61
CA GLU A 76 1.11 -14.84 5.19
C GLU A 76 1.12 -13.34 5.46
N VAL A 77 0.70 -12.56 4.46
CA VAL A 77 0.67 -11.10 4.53
C VAL A 77 -0.72 -10.64 4.10
N GLU A 78 -1.53 -10.22 5.06
CA GLU A 78 -2.85 -9.64 4.83
C GLU A 78 -2.78 -8.11 4.99
N TRP A 79 -3.55 -7.39 4.19
CA TRP A 79 -3.62 -5.93 4.28
C TRP A 79 -5.05 -5.43 4.19
N THR A 80 -5.32 -4.38 4.97
CA THR A 80 -6.57 -3.63 4.90
C THR A 80 -6.23 -2.20 4.48
N VAL A 81 -6.85 -1.76 3.38
CA VAL A 81 -6.69 -0.41 2.84
C VAL A 81 -8.08 0.15 2.58
N GLY A 82 -8.51 1.11 3.39
CA GLY A 82 -9.75 1.83 3.16
C GLY A 82 -10.42 2.36 4.43
N PRO A 83 -11.35 3.33 4.29
CA PRO A 83 -11.62 4.07 3.04
C PRO A 83 -10.43 4.98 2.67
N ILE A 84 -10.05 5.00 1.39
CA ILE A 84 -8.95 5.84 0.92
C ILE A 84 -9.39 7.32 1.03
N PRO A 85 -8.65 8.18 1.74
CA PRO A 85 -9.05 9.58 1.91
C PRO A 85 -8.95 10.31 0.58
N ILE A 86 -10.02 10.99 0.18
CA ILE A 86 -10.12 11.74 -1.09
C ILE A 86 -10.64 13.17 -0.91
N ASP A 87 -10.84 13.61 0.33
CA ASP A 87 -11.35 14.95 0.65
C ASP A 87 -10.40 16.07 0.17
N ASP A 88 -9.14 15.73 -0.09
CA ASP A 88 -8.13 16.58 -0.71
C ASP A 88 -8.26 16.69 -2.24
N ASN A 89 -9.27 16.05 -2.84
CA ASN A 89 -9.50 15.93 -4.29
C ASN A 89 -8.35 15.28 -5.06
N MET A 90 -7.51 14.47 -4.39
CA MET A 90 -6.43 13.72 -5.02
C MET A 90 -6.77 12.24 -5.06
N GLY A 91 -6.90 11.69 -6.28
CA GLY A 91 -6.95 10.24 -6.48
C GLY A 91 -5.65 9.60 -6.03
N LYS A 92 -5.75 8.48 -5.29
CA LYS A 92 -4.60 7.77 -4.72
C LYS A 92 -4.60 6.33 -5.20
N GLU A 93 -3.47 5.90 -5.76
CA GLU A 93 -3.24 4.55 -6.26
C GLU A 93 -2.25 3.87 -5.31
N ILE A 94 -2.77 3.04 -4.41
CA ILE A 94 -2.02 2.46 -3.30
C ILE A 94 -1.22 1.24 -3.78
N ILE A 95 0.02 1.11 -3.32
CA ILE A 95 0.90 -0.01 -3.60
C ILE A 95 1.53 -0.54 -2.31
N ILE A 96 1.88 -1.82 -2.32
CA ILE A 96 2.82 -2.42 -1.37
C ILE A 96 4.12 -2.63 -2.13
N ARG A 97 5.23 -2.11 -1.60
CA ARG A 97 6.55 -2.27 -2.22
C ARG A 97 7.46 -3.10 -1.31
N TYR A 98 8.15 -4.04 -1.93
CA TYR A 98 9.22 -4.83 -1.33
C TYR A 98 10.53 -4.43 -1.98
N ASP A 99 11.41 -3.83 -1.20
CA ASP A 99 12.76 -3.45 -1.61
C ASP A 99 13.74 -4.50 -1.09
N THR A 100 14.51 -5.14 -1.98
CA THR A 100 15.53 -6.13 -1.62
C THR A 100 16.89 -5.71 -2.15
N ASP A 101 17.94 -6.32 -1.65
CA ASP A 101 19.32 -6.19 -2.14
C ASP A 101 19.66 -7.21 -3.25
N ILE A 102 18.66 -7.98 -3.72
CA ILE A 102 18.81 -8.90 -4.83
C ILE A 102 19.03 -8.10 -6.10
N ASN A 103 20.10 -8.42 -6.83
CA ASN A 103 20.37 -7.85 -8.14
C ASN A 103 19.53 -8.58 -9.20
N SER A 104 18.51 -7.91 -9.74
CA SER A 104 17.52 -8.45 -10.68
C SER A 104 17.81 -8.19 -12.14
#